data_AF-K0THN0-F1
#
_entry.id   AF-K0THN0-F1
#
_cell.length_a   1.000
_cell.length_b   1.000
_cell.length_c   1.000
_cell.angle_alpha   90.00
_cell.angle_beta   90.00
_cell.angle_gamma   90.00
#
_symmetry.space_group_name_H-M   'P 1'
#
loop_
_entity.id
_entity.type
_entity.pdbx_description
1 polymer ?
#
loop_
_entity_poly.entity_id
_entity_poly.type
_entity_poly.pdbx_seq_one_letter_code
_entity_poly.pdbx_strand_id
1 'polypeptide(L)'
;MTLRRPTRASSARDGSQLFWGHDGVEGRPEGRGRRGRTERGRVRVASPSSGYRKESGMASASNPQDPGDQRQAKRRRRGRALALNVGGEEFAASASTLTSNSHYFAALLSGDWAESGDEELYVDQDPEAFRVLLGYMRSGMVKVSAVDEKVLLLAEFLGVERLVSAAKIRWLVNLGRGPSLSGDCPDGDIVAAFDREYGGISEAIGAGFFRYFKEMNDKAQSEFAEIRFIGSPDGGRGRFSKVRLFIDREDPIENECCLVAAKNGLAAKGFEYIKSISNVLQLYSRRKHIHLQSRSDSVFMPSCMDLEARKKKVLHQLAFFLYNHEDELTTVIAPPEFSHDESVRSNPFGVAIIRPVHECWGDMHGFQYARDVNHVEANLHGLEGVNGDEVGTLKLFSRKLEGVSW
;
A
#
# COMPACT_ATOMS: atom_id res chain seq x y z
N MET A 1 54.48 -29.77 -5.03
CA MET A 1 54.45 -30.00 -3.57
C MET A 1 53.00 -30.15 -3.13
N THR A 2 52.75 -31.22 -2.38
CA THR A 2 51.49 -31.92 -2.19
C THR A 2 50.84 -31.51 -0.88
N LEU A 3 49.60 -31.00 -0.87
CA LEU A 3 48.81 -30.75 0.35
C LEU A 3 47.34 -31.09 0.07
N ARG A 4 46.95 -32.35 0.32
CA ARG A 4 46.24 -32.84 1.53
C ARG A 4 44.80 -32.35 1.66
N ARG A 5 43.86 -33.26 1.34
CA ARG A 5 42.45 -33.24 1.77
C ARG A 5 42.35 -33.64 3.26
N PRO A 6 41.37 -33.11 4.01
CA PRO A 6 40.96 -33.69 5.28
C PRO A 6 39.78 -34.66 5.11
N THR A 7 39.82 -35.74 5.88
CA THR A 7 38.79 -36.78 6.05
C THR A 7 38.16 -36.72 7.43
N ARG A 8 36.87 -37.10 7.49
CA ARG A 8 36.07 -37.57 8.65
C ARG A 8 35.67 -36.49 9.68
N ALA A 9 34.50 -36.57 10.35
CA ALA A 9 33.81 -37.76 10.83
C ALA A 9 32.29 -37.57 11.00
N SER A 10 31.58 -38.68 10.87
CA SER A 10 30.22 -38.97 11.34
C SER A 10 30.23 -39.39 12.83
N SER A 11 29.27 -38.93 13.63
CA SER A 11 28.78 -39.71 14.78
C SER A 11 27.31 -39.42 15.07
N ALA A 12 26.51 -40.48 15.05
CA ALA A 12 25.14 -40.56 15.52
C ALA A 12 25.10 -41.02 16.99
N ARG A 13 24.03 -40.63 17.70
CA ARG A 13 23.37 -41.20 18.91
C ARG A 13 22.24 -40.21 19.23
N ASP A 14 20.94 -40.48 19.12
CA ASP A 14 20.06 -41.58 19.51
C ASP A 14 19.73 -41.66 21.02
N GLY A 15 18.43 -41.79 21.29
CA GLY A 15 17.78 -42.03 22.59
C GLY A 15 17.20 -40.79 23.30
N SER A 16 15.98 -40.74 23.84
CA SER A 16 14.67 -41.42 23.69
C SER A 16 13.86 -41.06 24.96
N GLN A 17 12.55 -40.81 24.80
CA GLN A 17 11.47 -41.15 25.77
C GLN A 17 11.45 -40.41 27.15
N LEU A 18 10.35 -40.11 27.84
CA LEU A 18 8.94 -40.51 27.83
C LEU A 18 8.15 -39.60 28.83
N PHE A 19 6.81 -39.68 28.75
CA PHE A 19 5.80 -39.62 29.82
C PHE A 19 4.75 -38.49 29.87
N TRP A 20 3.54 -38.99 30.13
CA TRP A 20 2.18 -38.47 29.99
C TRP A 20 1.69 -37.64 31.19
N GLY A 21 0.64 -36.84 30.96
CA GLY A 21 -0.23 -36.28 32.00
C GLY A 21 -1.50 -35.67 31.39
N HIS A 22 -2.65 -36.11 31.89
CA HIS A 22 -4.00 -36.03 31.33
C HIS A 22 -4.83 -34.90 31.98
N ASP A 23 -6.05 -34.70 31.45
CA ASP A 23 -7.24 -34.00 32.00
C ASP A 23 -7.40 -32.52 31.62
N GLY A 24 -8.48 -32.01 31.01
CA GLY A 24 -9.83 -32.52 30.77
C GLY A 24 -10.84 -31.73 31.60
N VAL A 25 -11.49 -30.69 31.06
CA VAL A 25 -12.76 -30.14 31.58
C VAL A 25 -13.60 -29.50 30.47
N GLU A 26 -14.82 -30.01 30.31
CA GLU A 26 -15.94 -29.51 29.51
C GLU A 26 -16.51 -28.19 30.05
N GLY A 27 -17.07 -27.35 29.16
CA GLY A 27 -17.83 -26.17 29.58
C GLY A 27 -18.56 -25.45 28.44
N ARG A 28 -19.82 -25.83 28.20
CA ARG A 28 -20.90 -25.04 27.59
C ARG A 28 -22.17 -25.33 28.43
N PRO A 29 -23.29 -24.57 28.33
CA PRO A 29 -23.53 -23.25 27.72
C PRO A 29 -24.34 -22.31 28.66
N GLU A 30 -24.76 -21.15 28.13
CA GLU A 30 -25.97 -20.35 28.42
C GLU A 30 -25.71 -18.86 28.69
N GLY A 31 -26.45 -18.01 27.95
CA GLY A 31 -26.43 -16.56 28.12
C GLY A 31 -27.45 -15.89 27.20
N ARG A 32 -28.71 -15.84 27.65
CA ARG A 32 -29.85 -15.21 27.00
C ARG A 32 -29.66 -13.69 26.79
N GLY A 33 -29.99 -13.24 25.58
CA GLY A 33 -30.98 -12.19 25.29
C GLY A 33 -30.80 -10.78 25.86
N ARG A 34 -30.77 -9.77 24.97
CA ARG A 34 -31.55 -8.54 25.17
C ARG A 34 -31.85 -7.83 23.84
N ARG A 35 -33.14 -7.55 23.66
CA ARG A 35 -33.73 -6.65 22.66
C ARG A 35 -33.42 -5.19 23.02
N GLY A 36 -33.20 -4.35 22.02
CA GLY A 36 -33.27 -2.89 22.10
C GLY A 36 -33.27 -2.35 20.67
N ARG A 37 -34.45 -2.20 20.06
CA ARG A 37 -35.26 -0.97 19.98
C ARG A 37 -34.66 0.08 19.04
N THR A 38 -35.35 0.19 17.91
CA THR A 38 -35.36 1.24 16.90
C THR A 38 -35.34 2.66 17.45
N GLU A 39 -34.56 3.54 16.81
CA GLU A 39 -34.92 4.95 16.67
C GLU A 39 -34.46 5.51 15.31
N ARG A 40 -35.43 6.03 14.56
CA ARG A 40 -35.26 6.72 13.28
C ARG A 40 -34.95 8.19 13.58
N GLY A 41 -33.74 8.65 13.26
CA GLY A 41 -33.35 10.06 13.31
C GLY A 41 -33.17 10.62 11.89
N ARG A 42 -34.18 11.35 11.41
CA ARG A 42 -34.24 12.01 10.10
C ARG A 42 -33.50 13.34 10.19
N VAL A 43 -32.29 13.46 9.63
CA VAL A 43 -31.55 14.73 9.55
C VAL A 43 -31.78 15.36 8.18
N ARG A 44 -32.44 16.53 8.16
CA ARG A 44 -32.58 17.37 6.97
C ARG A 44 -31.37 18.29 6.84
N VAL A 45 -30.88 18.36 5.61
CA VAL A 45 -29.84 19.25 5.09
C VAL A 45 -30.39 20.68 5.03
N ALA A 46 -29.65 21.65 5.58
CA ALA A 46 -29.90 23.07 5.36
C ALA A 46 -28.63 23.73 4.80
N SER A 47 -28.77 24.27 3.60
CA SER A 47 -27.78 25.12 2.91
C SER A 47 -27.70 26.50 3.57
N PRO A 48 -26.54 27.19 3.59
CA PRO A 48 -26.48 28.58 3.99
C PRO A 48 -26.56 29.51 2.78
N SER A 49 -27.59 30.35 2.77
CA SER A 49 -27.74 31.49 1.88
C SER A 49 -26.99 32.71 2.42
N SER A 50 -26.19 33.30 1.52
CA SER A 50 -25.58 34.63 1.57
C SER A 50 -26.54 35.75 1.97
N GLY A 51 -26.09 36.65 2.84
CA GLY A 51 -26.79 37.88 3.19
C GLY A 51 -25.85 38.92 3.80
N TYR A 52 -25.43 39.88 2.98
CA TYR A 52 -24.82 41.14 3.43
C TYR A 52 -25.82 41.95 4.27
N ARG A 53 -25.41 42.45 5.44
CA ARG A 53 -26.01 43.65 6.03
C ARG A 53 -24.96 44.47 6.76
N LYS A 54 -24.97 45.76 6.39
CA LYS A 54 -24.09 46.85 6.82
C LYS A 54 -24.89 47.65 7.83
N GLU A 55 -24.36 47.92 9.03
CA GLU A 55 -24.81 49.04 9.85
C GLU A 55 -23.75 49.39 10.90
N SER A 56 -23.59 50.70 11.07
CA SER A 56 -22.59 51.44 11.81
C SER A 56 -23.20 52.01 13.09
N GLY A 57 -22.46 52.05 14.21
CA GLY A 57 -22.90 52.84 15.37
C GLY A 57 -22.09 52.65 16.66
N MET A 58 -21.20 53.61 16.92
CA MET A 58 -20.87 54.26 18.21
C MET A 58 -20.36 53.46 19.43
N ALA A 59 -19.05 53.65 19.68
CA ALA A 59 -18.37 54.15 20.89
C ALA A 59 -18.59 53.58 22.32
N SER A 60 -17.43 53.36 22.96
CA SER A 60 -17.08 53.48 24.39
C SER A 60 -17.30 52.29 25.33
N ALA A 61 -16.20 51.61 25.68
CA ALA A 61 -15.70 51.48 27.06
C ALA A 61 -14.38 50.69 27.08
N SER A 62 -13.37 51.25 27.73
CA SER A 62 -12.05 50.67 28.01
C SER A 62 -12.08 49.72 29.21
N ASN A 63 -11.63 48.45 29.04
CA ASN A 63 -10.93 47.64 30.06
C ASN A 63 -10.32 46.34 29.42
N PRO A 64 -9.47 45.54 30.11
CA PRO A 64 -8.13 45.22 29.62
C PRO A 64 -7.95 43.75 29.17
N GLN A 65 -6.86 43.52 28.42
CA GLN A 65 -6.29 42.23 28.00
C GLN A 65 -7.13 41.42 27.01
N ASP A 66 -6.98 41.77 25.74
CA ASP A 66 -7.47 41.02 24.58
C ASP A 66 -6.52 39.84 24.23
N PRO A 67 -6.93 38.57 24.37
CA PRO A 67 -6.18 37.42 23.84
C PRO A 67 -6.17 37.35 22.29
N GLY A 68 -6.82 38.29 21.61
CA GLY A 68 -6.87 38.44 20.15
C GLY A 68 -5.54 38.80 19.49
N ASP A 69 -4.66 39.53 20.18
CA ASP A 69 -3.38 39.98 19.60
C ASP A 69 -2.38 38.84 19.39
N GLN A 70 -2.36 37.84 20.28
CA GLN A 70 -1.50 36.66 20.10
C GLN A 70 -1.88 35.83 18.87
N ARG A 71 -3.18 35.77 18.53
CA ARG A 71 -3.66 35.04 17.34
C ARG A 71 -3.34 35.78 16.04
N GLN A 72 -3.35 37.12 16.03
CA GLN A 72 -2.96 37.90 14.86
C GLN A 72 -1.44 37.94 14.65
N ALA A 73 -0.64 38.08 15.72
CA ALA A 73 0.82 37.98 15.65
C ALA A 73 1.27 36.61 15.15
N LYS A 74 0.65 35.52 15.61
CA LYS A 74 0.92 34.15 15.14
C LYS A 74 0.54 33.94 13.67
N ARG A 75 -0.49 34.62 13.15
CA ARG A 75 -0.87 34.56 11.72
C ARG A 75 0.08 35.36 10.83
N ARG A 76 0.58 36.52 11.26
CA ARG A 76 1.59 37.30 10.51
C ARG A 76 2.94 36.59 10.37
N ARG A 77 3.33 35.76 11.36
CA ARG A 77 4.59 35.00 11.37
C ARG A 77 4.68 33.88 10.32
N ARG A 78 3.56 33.31 9.87
CA ARG A 78 3.55 32.13 8.97
C ARG A 78 3.91 32.43 7.51
N GLY A 79 3.88 33.68 7.09
CA GLY A 79 4.22 34.12 5.72
C GLY A 79 5.59 34.79 5.58
N ARG A 80 6.39 34.89 6.65
CA ARG A 80 7.72 35.53 6.59
C ARG A 80 8.69 34.61 5.86
N ALA A 81 9.34 35.15 4.82
CA ALA A 81 10.50 34.53 4.20
C ALA A 81 11.70 34.70 5.15
N LEU A 82 12.40 33.61 5.42
CA LEU A 82 13.63 33.53 6.18
C LEU A 82 14.80 33.45 5.20
N ALA A 83 15.86 34.22 5.47
CA ALA A 83 17.15 34.06 4.83
C ALA A 83 17.92 32.92 5.53
N LEU A 84 18.47 32.00 4.75
CA LEU A 84 19.25 30.85 5.21
C LEU A 84 20.59 30.90 4.49
N ASN A 85 21.69 30.87 5.23
CA ASN A 85 23.02 30.65 4.67
C ASN A 85 23.37 29.17 4.81
N VAL A 86 23.51 28.44 3.71
CA VAL A 86 23.89 27.01 3.76
C VAL A 86 25.25 26.84 3.10
N GLY A 87 26.27 26.54 3.89
CA GLY A 87 27.65 26.38 3.38
C GLY A 87 28.19 27.58 2.60
N GLY A 88 27.67 28.79 2.85
CA GLY A 88 28.04 30.02 2.14
C GLY A 88 27.09 30.47 1.03
N GLU A 89 26.07 29.67 0.68
CA GLU A 89 25.05 30.06 -0.31
C GLU A 89 23.77 30.53 0.38
N GLU A 90 23.22 31.64 -0.10
CA GLU A 90 21.98 32.22 0.42
C GLU A 90 20.74 31.58 -0.21
N PHE A 91 19.84 31.10 0.64
CA PHE A 91 18.52 30.59 0.29
C PHE A 91 17.43 31.41 0.98
N ALA A 92 16.26 31.50 0.35
CA ALA A 92 15.08 32.11 0.94
C ALA A 92 13.93 31.09 1.02
N ALA A 93 13.33 30.90 2.19
CA ALA A 93 12.19 29.99 2.36
C ALA A 93 11.21 30.49 3.41
N SER A 94 9.93 30.10 3.30
CA SER A 94 8.99 30.43 4.37
C SER A 94 9.24 29.57 5.60
N ALA A 95 9.05 30.14 6.80
CA ALA A 95 9.14 29.38 8.05
C ALA A 95 8.19 28.17 8.04
N SER A 96 7.00 28.30 7.45
CA SER A 96 6.03 27.21 7.36
C SER A 96 6.50 26.05 6.47
N THR A 97 7.19 26.35 5.36
CA THR A 97 7.79 25.34 4.48
C THR A 97 8.85 24.51 5.22
N LEU A 98 9.72 25.16 5.99
CA LEU A 98 10.78 24.47 6.73
C LEU A 98 10.20 23.66 7.90
N THR A 99 9.43 24.30 8.77
CA THR A 99 8.90 23.69 10.01
C THR A 99 7.90 22.57 9.78
N SER A 100 7.15 22.59 8.67
CA SER A 100 6.20 21.49 8.36
C SER A 100 6.89 20.24 7.82
N ASN A 101 8.14 20.35 7.37
CA ASN A 101 8.84 19.26 6.68
C ASN A 101 10.12 18.79 7.39
N SER A 102 10.61 19.52 8.40
CA SER A 102 11.87 19.23 9.08
C SER A 102 11.74 19.42 10.59
N HIS A 103 12.07 18.38 11.35
CA HIS A 103 12.13 18.47 12.81
C HIS A 103 13.23 19.42 13.29
N TYR A 104 14.36 19.47 12.59
CA TYR A 104 15.45 20.41 12.90
C TYR A 104 14.96 21.86 12.86
N PHE A 105 14.33 22.28 11.76
CA PHE A 105 13.82 23.65 11.64
C PHE A 105 12.61 23.89 12.53
N ALA A 106 11.76 22.90 12.77
CA ALA A 106 10.67 23.01 13.73
C ALA A 106 11.19 23.31 15.13
N ALA A 107 12.23 22.59 15.59
CA ALA A 107 12.87 22.84 16.87
C ALA A 107 13.55 24.21 16.89
N LEU A 108 14.39 24.51 15.90
CA LEU A 108 15.13 25.76 15.78
C LEU A 108 14.20 26.99 15.83
N LEU A 109 13.07 26.93 15.13
CA LEU A 109 12.11 28.04 15.02
C LEU A 109 10.99 28.02 16.07
N SER A 110 10.96 27.00 16.95
CA SER A 110 9.97 26.92 18.04
C SER A 110 10.30 27.80 19.24
N GLY A 111 11.57 28.18 19.40
CA GLY A 111 12.05 29.06 20.48
C GLY A 111 11.78 30.55 20.26
N ASP A 112 12.08 31.36 21.27
CA ASP A 112 12.00 32.83 21.26
C ASP A 112 13.12 33.50 20.41
N TRP A 113 13.33 33.04 19.18
CA TRP A 113 14.19 33.69 18.17
C TRP A 113 13.56 34.99 17.63
N ALA A 114 12.77 35.68 18.46
CA ALA A 114 11.80 36.68 18.04
C ALA A 114 12.19 38.13 18.35
N GLU A 115 13.41 38.43 18.82
CA GLU A 115 13.76 39.82 19.20
C GLU A 115 14.77 40.51 18.29
N SER A 116 15.67 39.81 17.60
CA SER A 116 16.55 40.40 16.58
C SER A 116 15.96 40.18 15.18
N GLY A 117 15.13 41.12 14.73
CA GLY A 117 14.71 41.17 13.34
C GLY A 117 15.94 41.20 12.44
N ASP A 118 16.04 40.21 11.53
CA ASP A 118 16.98 40.10 10.41
C ASP A 118 18.13 39.10 10.56
N GLU A 119 18.10 38.21 11.55
CA GLU A 119 19.08 37.13 11.63
C GLU A 119 18.91 36.10 10.49
N GLU A 120 19.93 36.06 9.63
CA GLU A 120 20.19 35.01 8.66
C GLU A 120 20.52 33.69 9.38
N LEU A 121 19.85 32.60 9.01
CA LEU A 121 20.06 31.29 9.64
C LEU A 121 21.21 30.56 8.97
N TYR A 122 22.30 30.33 9.70
CA TYR A 122 23.45 29.58 9.19
C TYR A 122 23.29 28.06 9.39
N VAL A 123 23.54 27.29 8.33
CA VAL A 123 23.56 25.83 8.32
C VAL A 123 24.87 25.37 7.69
N ASP A 124 25.74 24.75 8.49
CA ASP A 124 27.05 24.25 8.05
C ASP A 124 26.92 22.93 7.29
N GLN A 125 26.31 22.95 6.10
CA GLN A 125 26.01 21.77 5.27
C GLN A 125 26.20 22.08 3.78
N ASP A 126 26.14 21.04 2.94
CA ASP A 126 26.32 21.16 1.48
C ASP A 126 25.14 21.91 0.81
N PRO A 127 25.38 23.08 0.17
CA PRO A 127 24.31 23.88 -0.45
C PRO A 127 23.63 23.15 -1.60
N GLU A 128 24.37 22.34 -2.36
CA GLU A 128 23.81 21.58 -3.49
C GLU A 128 22.77 20.56 -3.04
N ALA A 129 23.10 19.78 -2.00
CA ALA A 129 22.18 18.84 -1.38
C ALA A 129 20.97 19.57 -0.77
N PHE A 130 21.20 20.70 -0.10
CA PHE A 130 20.13 21.51 0.49
C PHE A 130 19.16 22.05 -0.57
N ARG A 131 19.65 22.46 -1.74
CA ARG A 131 18.80 22.95 -2.85
C ARG A 131 17.78 21.89 -3.28
N VAL A 132 18.20 20.63 -3.37
CA VAL A 132 17.31 19.50 -3.69
C VAL A 132 16.26 19.31 -2.59
N LEU A 133 16.68 19.32 -1.33
CA LEU A 133 15.76 19.17 -0.19
C LEU A 133 14.76 20.32 -0.09
N LEU A 134 15.19 21.55 -0.34
CA LEU A 134 14.29 22.70 -0.35
C LEU A 134 13.27 22.61 -1.48
N GLY A 135 13.68 22.13 -2.66
CA GLY A 135 12.78 21.80 -3.76
C GLY A 135 11.72 20.76 -3.35
N TYR A 136 12.15 19.70 -2.66
CA TYR A 136 11.25 18.70 -2.09
C TYR A 136 10.29 19.30 -1.05
N MET A 137 10.78 20.07 -0.07
CA MET A 137 9.94 20.68 0.98
C MET A 137 8.86 21.62 0.41
N ARG A 138 9.10 22.22 -0.75
CA ARG A 138 8.13 23.10 -1.45
C ARG A 138 7.10 22.33 -2.26
N SER A 139 7.50 21.25 -2.94
CA SER A 139 6.65 20.53 -3.90
C SER A 139 6.02 19.25 -3.33
N GLY A 140 6.58 18.71 -2.25
CA GLY A 140 6.21 17.42 -1.67
C GLY A 140 6.70 16.20 -2.47
N MET A 141 7.43 16.40 -3.57
CA MET A 141 7.95 15.35 -4.44
C MET A 141 9.38 15.63 -4.90
N VAL A 142 10.16 14.59 -5.19
CA VAL A 142 11.53 14.72 -5.70
C VAL A 142 11.82 13.67 -6.77
N LYS A 143 12.60 14.02 -7.79
CA LYS A 143 13.08 13.06 -8.78
C LYS A 143 14.13 12.16 -8.15
N VAL A 144 13.99 10.84 -8.30
CA VAL A 144 14.97 9.86 -7.79
C VAL A 144 16.38 10.17 -8.32
N SER A 145 16.51 10.62 -9.57
CA SER A 145 17.79 10.97 -10.17
C SER A 145 18.47 12.19 -9.54
N ALA A 146 17.71 13.06 -8.84
CA ALA A 146 18.23 14.23 -8.16
C ALA A 146 18.66 13.93 -6.72
N VAL A 147 18.35 12.74 -6.19
CA VAL A 147 18.70 12.32 -4.84
C VAL A 147 19.99 11.51 -4.90
N ASP A 148 21.07 12.09 -4.37
CA ASP A 148 22.36 11.43 -4.16
C ASP A 148 22.57 11.06 -2.68
N GLU A 149 23.75 10.52 -2.36
CA GLU A 149 24.11 10.14 -0.98
C GLU A 149 24.06 11.33 -0.02
N LYS A 150 24.56 12.49 -0.46
CA LYS A 150 24.61 13.71 0.35
C LYS A 150 23.21 14.24 0.66
N VAL A 151 22.31 14.20 -0.32
CA VAL A 151 20.90 14.59 -0.12
C VAL A 151 20.24 13.73 0.95
N LEU A 152 20.44 12.40 0.93
CA LEU A 152 19.84 11.51 1.93
C LEU A 152 20.45 11.69 3.33
N LEU A 153 21.78 11.84 3.42
CA LEU A 153 22.47 12.13 4.69
C LEU A 153 21.99 13.46 5.28
N LEU A 154 21.84 14.49 4.44
CA LEU A 154 21.34 15.80 4.88
C LEU A 154 19.85 15.72 5.26
N ALA A 155 19.04 14.92 4.56
CA ALA A 155 17.64 14.68 4.92
C ALA A 155 17.52 14.05 6.31
N GLU A 156 18.37 13.08 6.62
CA GLU A 156 18.46 12.44 7.94
C GLU A 156 18.89 13.45 9.00
N PHE A 157 19.96 14.23 8.75
CA PHE A 157 20.43 15.28 9.65
C PHE A 157 19.37 16.35 9.96
N LEU A 158 18.65 16.84 8.94
CA LEU A 158 17.61 17.85 9.10
C LEU A 158 16.28 17.26 9.62
N GLY A 159 16.17 15.95 9.78
CA GLY A 159 14.93 15.29 10.21
C GLY A 159 13.78 15.48 9.21
N VAL A 160 14.05 15.29 7.91
CA VAL A 160 13.06 15.33 6.83
C VAL A 160 12.39 13.95 6.70
N GLU A 161 11.66 13.56 7.75
CA GLU A 161 11.20 12.18 8.01
C GLU A 161 10.44 11.55 6.86
N ARG A 162 9.59 12.32 6.19
CA ARG A 162 8.76 11.79 5.10
C ARG A 162 9.61 11.35 3.90
N LEU A 163 10.71 12.07 3.62
CA LEU A 163 11.66 11.69 2.57
C LEU A 163 12.54 10.52 3.01
N VAL A 164 13.05 10.57 4.25
CA VAL A 164 13.86 9.50 4.86
C VAL A 164 13.10 8.18 4.87
N SER A 165 11.86 8.18 5.35
CA SER A 165 10.97 7.02 5.39
C SER A 165 10.72 6.46 3.99
N ALA A 166 10.38 7.32 3.03
CA ALA A 166 10.18 6.89 1.66
C ALA A 166 11.45 6.27 1.05
N ALA A 167 12.64 6.84 1.34
CA ALA A 167 13.91 6.30 0.86
C ALA A 167 14.18 4.89 1.41
N LYS A 168 13.94 4.67 2.71
CA LYS A 168 14.06 3.37 3.37
C LYS A 168 13.09 2.33 2.77
N ILE A 169 11.83 2.73 2.55
CA ILE A 169 10.83 1.87 1.89
C ILE A 169 11.29 1.51 0.46
N ARG A 170 11.70 2.50 -0.33
CA ARG A 170 12.20 2.28 -1.70
C ARG A 170 13.40 1.35 -1.71
N TRP A 171 14.32 1.49 -0.75
CA TRP A 171 15.45 0.59 -0.60
C TRP A 171 15.02 -0.86 -0.37
N LEU A 172 14.07 -1.13 0.53
CA LEU A 172 13.58 -2.50 0.76
C LEU A 172 12.96 -3.10 -0.50
N VAL A 173 12.14 -2.32 -1.23
CA VAL A 173 11.55 -2.73 -2.51
C VAL A 173 12.63 -3.12 -3.51
N ASN A 174 13.65 -2.26 -3.65
CA ASN A 174 14.70 -2.44 -4.63
C ASN A 174 15.77 -3.44 -4.19
N LEU A 175 16.00 -3.67 -2.90
CA LEU A 175 16.84 -4.77 -2.42
C LEU A 175 16.14 -6.10 -2.69
N GLY A 176 14.82 -6.14 -2.49
CA GLY A 176 13.99 -7.33 -2.65
C GLY A 176 14.39 -8.45 -1.69
N ARG A 177 14.89 -8.08 -0.51
CA ARG A 177 15.23 -8.98 0.61
C ARG A 177 15.07 -8.19 1.91
N GLY A 178 14.84 -8.91 3.00
CA GLY A 178 14.61 -8.29 4.31
C GLY A 178 13.62 -9.10 5.14
N PRO A 179 13.21 -8.56 6.30
CA PRO A 179 12.24 -9.21 7.17
C PRO A 179 10.87 -9.33 6.49
N SER A 180 10.08 -10.32 6.91
CA SER A 180 8.73 -10.55 6.42
C SER A 180 7.82 -9.40 6.86
N LEU A 181 7.31 -8.62 5.92
CA LEU A 181 6.40 -7.50 6.20
C LEU A 181 4.99 -7.84 5.69
N SER A 182 3.97 -7.55 6.49
CA SER A 182 2.59 -7.66 6.02
C SER A 182 2.28 -6.56 5.00
N GLY A 183 1.38 -6.82 4.05
CA GLY A 183 0.98 -5.81 3.07
C GLY A 183 0.42 -4.53 3.70
N ASP A 184 -0.18 -4.67 4.88
CA ASP A 184 -0.87 -3.62 5.61
C ASP A 184 -0.03 -3.06 6.77
N CYS A 185 1.26 -3.42 6.89
CA CYS A 185 2.11 -2.87 7.95
C CYS A 185 2.21 -1.33 7.80
N PRO A 186 2.18 -0.55 8.89
CA PRO A 186 2.34 0.90 8.80
C PRO A 186 3.76 1.28 8.36
N ASP A 187 3.92 2.45 7.73
CA ASP A 187 5.22 2.91 7.24
C ASP A 187 6.30 2.95 8.33
N GLY A 188 5.91 3.27 9.57
CA GLY A 188 6.82 3.25 10.72
C GLY A 188 7.41 1.87 11.02
N ASP A 189 6.64 0.80 10.84
CA ASP A 189 7.13 -0.58 11.04
C ASP A 189 8.08 -0.99 9.93
N ILE A 190 7.83 -0.54 8.69
CA ILE A 190 8.71 -0.77 7.54
C ILE A 190 10.06 -0.06 7.77
N VAL A 191 10.01 1.20 8.21
CA VAL A 191 11.19 1.99 8.54
C VAL A 191 11.98 1.36 9.68
N ALA A 192 11.32 0.97 10.77
CA ALA A 192 11.97 0.29 11.89
C ALA A 192 12.59 -1.05 11.48
N ALA A 193 11.96 -1.78 10.56
CA ALA A 193 12.50 -3.00 9.99
C ALA A 193 13.76 -2.75 9.13
N PHE A 194 13.75 -1.68 8.33
CA PHE A 194 14.94 -1.25 7.59
C PHE A 194 16.08 -0.88 8.55
N ASP A 195 15.81 -0.06 9.56
CA ASP A 195 16.83 0.42 10.51
C ASP A 195 17.44 -0.71 11.32
N ARG A 196 16.63 -1.70 11.73
CA ARG A 196 17.12 -2.88 12.44
C ARG A 196 18.06 -3.73 11.59
N GLU A 197 17.78 -3.85 10.29
CA GLU A 197 18.54 -4.70 9.38
C GLU A 197 19.78 -4.00 8.83
N TYR A 198 19.71 -2.69 8.59
CA TYR A 198 20.71 -1.94 7.83
C TYR A 198 21.33 -0.75 8.57
N GLY A 199 20.91 -0.46 9.80
CA GLY A 199 21.53 0.54 10.69
C GLY A 199 21.08 1.98 10.48
N GLY A 200 20.35 2.31 9.41
CA GLY A 200 19.94 3.68 9.08
C GLY A 200 20.33 4.06 7.64
N ILE A 201 20.14 5.33 7.25
CA ILE A 201 20.54 5.78 5.91
C ILE A 201 22.07 5.79 5.81
N SER A 202 22.75 6.38 6.79
CA SER A 202 24.21 6.50 6.80
C SER A 202 24.92 5.15 6.72
N GLU A 203 24.50 4.18 7.54
CA GLU A 203 25.05 2.83 7.59
C GLU A 203 24.78 2.07 6.30
N ALA A 204 23.58 2.20 5.72
CA ALA A 204 23.24 1.58 4.44
C ALA A 204 24.07 2.14 3.27
N ILE A 205 24.32 3.46 3.25
CA ILE A 205 25.21 4.10 2.29
C ILE A 205 26.64 3.58 2.47
N GLY A 206 27.14 3.55 3.71
CA GLY A 206 28.48 3.02 4.04
C GLY A 206 28.66 1.55 3.66
N ALA A 207 27.58 0.76 3.70
CA ALA A 207 27.55 -0.64 3.24
C ALA A 207 27.44 -0.79 1.70
N GLY A 208 27.40 0.31 0.95
CA GLY A 208 27.33 0.31 -0.52
C GLY A 208 25.94 0.00 -1.08
N PHE A 209 24.88 0.15 -0.29
CA PHE A 209 23.50 -0.11 -0.74
C PHE A 209 22.88 1.04 -1.52
N PHE A 210 23.53 2.20 -1.62
CA PHE A 210 22.99 3.36 -2.33
C PHE A 210 22.60 3.07 -3.80
N ARG A 211 23.34 2.20 -4.50
CA ARG A 211 22.95 1.76 -5.85
C ARG A 211 21.53 1.20 -5.93
N TYR A 212 21.09 0.50 -4.87
CA TYR A 212 19.76 -0.07 -4.81
C TYR A 212 18.68 0.96 -4.49
N PHE A 213 19.02 2.14 -3.98
CA PHE A 213 18.03 3.23 -3.91
C PHE A 213 17.64 3.69 -5.32
N LYS A 214 18.64 3.81 -6.21
CA LYS A 214 18.44 4.23 -7.60
C LYS A 214 17.80 3.15 -8.45
N GLU A 215 18.30 1.92 -8.35
CA GLU A 215 17.97 0.84 -9.28
C GLU A 215 17.49 -0.42 -8.57
N MET A 216 16.58 -1.15 -9.21
CA MET A 216 16.08 -2.42 -8.71
C MET A 216 17.17 -3.51 -8.78
N ASN A 217 17.34 -4.28 -7.71
CA ASN A 217 18.17 -5.48 -7.71
C ASN A 217 17.53 -6.59 -8.56
N ASP A 218 18.19 -7.04 -9.63
CA ASP A 218 17.71 -8.15 -10.47
C ASP A 218 17.73 -9.50 -9.75
N LYS A 219 18.50 -9.62 -8.65
CA LYS A 219 18.62 -10.83 -7.83
C LYS A 219 17.72 -10.79 -6.60
N ALA A 220 16.63 -10.03 -6.66
CA ALA A 220 15.67 -9.96 -5.58
C ALA A 220 15.03 -11.32 -5.28
N GLN A 221 14.71 -11.56 -4.01
CA GLN A 221 13.92 -12.71 -3.61
C GLN A 221 12.50 -12.59 -4.18
N SER A 222 11.86 -13.74 -4.39
CA SER A 222 10.49 -13.83 -4.86
C SER A 222 9.62 -14.45 -3.78
N GLU A 223 8.41 -13.91 -3.62
CA GLU A 223 7.32 -14.52 -2.89
C GLU A 223 6.49 -15.35 -3.87
N PHE A 224 5.93 -16.46 -3.40
CA PHE A 224 5.16 -17.37 -4.25
C PHE A 224 3.71 -17.46 -3.81
N ALA A 225 2.84 -17.72 -4.76
CA ALA A 225 1.45 -18.04 -4.50
C ALA A 225 1.01 -19.22 -5.37
N GLU A 226 0.11 -20.05 -4.85
CA GLU A 226 -0.56 -21.08 -5.65
C GLU A 226 -2.07 -20.87 -5.65
N ILE A 227 -2.70 -21.17 -6.78
CA ILE A 227 -4.14 -21.40 -6.86
C ILE A 227 -4.33 -22.90 -7.01
N ARG A 228 -4.95 -23.52 -6.02
CA ARG A 228 -5.33 -24.94 -6.05
C ARG A 228 -6.83 -25.08 -6.29
N PHE A 229 -7.21 -25.95 -7.21
CA PHE A 229 -8.61 -26.30 -7.43
C PHE A 229 -8.99 -27.47 -6.52
N ILE A 230 -9.95 -27.25 -5.62
CA ILE A 230 -10.40 -28.24 -4.64
C ILE A 230 -11.84 -28.62 -4.99
N GLY A 231 -12.14 -29.92 -5.00
CA GLY A 231 -13.52 -30.39 -5.14
C GLY A 231 -14.35 -30.04 -3.91
N SER A 232 -15.66 -29.84 -4.08
CA SER A 232 -16.57 -29.63 -2.96
C SER A 232 -16.44 -30.78 -1.93
N PRO A 233 -16.30 -30.46 -0.63
CA PRO A 233 -16.19 -31.48 0.42
C PRO A 233 -17.42 -32.40 0.47
N ASP A 234 -18.58 -31.90 0.07
CA ASP A 234 -19.86 -32.61 0.12
C ASP A 234 -20.09 -33.52 -1.10
N GLY A 235 -19.08 -33.69 -1.97
CA GLY A 235 -19.24 -34.40 -3.24
C GLY A 235 -20.11 -33.66 -4.26
N GLY A 236 -20.47 -32.41 -3.97
CA GLY A 236 -21.18 -31.54 -4.89
C GLY A 236 -20.35 -31.21 -6.14
N ARG A 237 -21.03 -30.80 -7.21
CA ARG A 237 -20.39 -30.42 -8.49
C ARG A 237 -19.54 -29.13 -8.44
N GLY A 238 -19.43 -28.47 -7.28
CA GLY A 238 -18.61 -27.26 -7.10
C GLY A 238 -17.10 -27.54 -6.97
N ARG A 239 -16.26 -26.63 -7.47
CA ARG A 239 -14.80 -26.65 -7.38
C ARG A 239 -14.21 -25.32 -6.89
N PHE A 240 -14.06 -25.06 -5.60
CA PHE A 240 -13.49 -23.79 -5.16
C PHE A 240 -11.99 -23.67 -5.43
N SER A 241 -11.57 -22.41 -5.63
CA SER A 241 -10.15 -22.08 -5.73
C SER A 241 -9.65 -21.73 -4.34
N LYS A 242 -8.64 -22.46 -3.89
CA LYS A 242 -7.91 -22.15 -2.67
C LYS A 242 -6.61 -21.46 -3.06
N VAL A 243 -6.53 -20.18 -2.74
CA VAL A 243 -5.33 -19.37 -2.91
C VAL A 243 -4.46 -19.52 -1.68
N ARG A 244 -3.19 -19.87 -1.87
CA ARG A 244 -2.20 -19.95 -0.79
C ARG A 244 -1.05 -19.00 -1.10
N LEU A 245 -0.74 -18.12 -0.16
CA LEU A 245 0.35 -17.17 -0.26
C LEU A 245 1.50 -17.61 0.64
N PHE A 246 2.67 -17.88 0.05
CA PHE A 246 3.90 -18.25 0.75
C PHE A 246 4.78 -17.01 0.88
N ILE A 247 4.54 -16.23 1.94
CA ILE A 247 5.23 -14.97 2.21
C ILE A 247 6.06 -15.15 3.48
N ASP A 248 7.28 -15.66 3.32
CA ASP A 248 8.29 -15.79 4.40
C ASP A 248 7.73 -16.32 5.74
N ARG A 249 6.82 -17.29 5.66
CA ARG A 249 6.15 -17.97 6.78
C ARG A 249 6.14 -19.47 6.51
N GLU A 250 6.18 -20.25 7.59
CA GLU A 250 6.02 -21.71 7.49
C GLU A 250 4.59 -22.07 7.03
N ASP A 251 3.59 -21.39 7.59
CA ASP A 251 2.19 -21.57 7.23
C ASP A 251 1.74 -20.57 6.15
N PRO A 252 1.17 -21.04 5.02
CA PRO A 252 0.67 -20.15 3.98
C PRO A 252 -0.59 -19.42 4.44
N ILE A 253 -0.77 -18.18 3.96
CA ILE A 253 -2.04 -17.48 4.11
C ILE A 253 -3.02 -18.06 3.10
N GLU A 254 -4.09 -18.66 3.57
CA GLU A 254 -5.10 -19.30 2.73
C GLU A 254 -6.33 -18.41 2.54
N ASN A 255 -6.84 -18.33 1.31
CA ASN A 255 -8.11 -17.68 0.98
C ASN A 255 -8.90 -18.60 0.05
N GLU A 256 -10.20 -18.74 0.31
CA GLU A 256 -11.10 -19.50 -0.55
C GLU A 256 -11.97 -18.54 -1.34
N CYS A 257 -11.95 -18.66 -2.67
CA CYS A 257 -12.69 -17.78 -3.55
C CYS A 257 -12.92 -18.44 -4.93
N CYS A 258 -13.63 -17.75 -5.84
CA CYS A 258 -13.77 -18.22 -7.21
C CYS A 258 -12.51 -17.94 -8.03
N LEU A 259 -12.37 -18.58 -9.20
CA LEU A 259 -11.15 -18.46 -10.02
C LEU A 259 -10.85 -17.03 -10.45
N VAL A 260 -11.89 -16.26 -10.81
CA VAL A 260 -11.74 -14.84 -11.20
C VAL A 260 -11.24 -14.01 -10.03
N ALA A 261 -11.81 -14.21 -8.84
CA ALA A 261 -11.38 -13.55 -7.62
C ALA A 261 -9.91 -13.87 -7.28
N ALA A 262 -9.54 -15.15 -7.37
CA ALA A 262 -8.19 -15.62 -7.11
C ALA A 262 -7.18 -14.94 -8.05
N LYS A 263 -7.47 -14.95 -9.36
CA LYS A 263 -6.58 -14.37 -10.37
C LYS A 263 -6.49 -12.85 -10.26
N ASN A 264 -7.63 -12.17 -10.10
CA ASN A 264 -7.65 -10.72 -9.94
C ASN A 264 -6.97 -10.29 -8.64
N GLY A 265 -7.20 -10.99 -7.53
CA GLY A 265 -6.59 -10.67 -6.24
C GLY A 265 -5.08 -10.91 -6.22
N LEU A 266 -4.60 -11.97 -6.87
CA LEU A 266 -3.17 -12.17 -7.08
C LEU A 266 -2.57 -11.07 -7.97
N ALA A 267 -3.21 -10.73 -9.08
CA ALA A 267 -2.76 -9.67 -9.97
C ALA A 267 -2.73 -8.30 -9.28
N ALA A 268 -3.77 -7.96 -8.50
CA ALA A 268 -3.83 -6.74 -7.69
C ALA A 268 -2.73 -6.69 -6.63
N LYS A 269 -2.34 -7.85 -6.08
CA LYS A 269 -1.18 -7.99 -5.19
C LYS A 269 0.17 -8.03 -5.92
N GLY A 270 0.19 -7.84 -7.24
CA GLY A 270 1.41 -7.80 -8.06
C GLY A 270 2.02 -9.17 -8.33
N PHE A 271 1.29 -10.27 -8.10
CA PHE A 271 1.71 -11.61 -8.48
C PHE A 271 1.54 -11.84 -9.98
N GLU A 272 2.57 -12.40 -10.58
CA GLU A 272 2.64 -12.78 -11.98
C GLU A 272 2.53 -14.29 -12.11
N TYR A 273 1.81 -14.75 -13.13
CA TYR A 273 1.69 -16.16 -13.43
C TYR A 273 3.03 -16.72 -13.91
N ILE A 274 3.50 -17.80 -13.30
CA ILE A 274 4.73 -18.49 -13.73
C ILE A 274 4.37 -19.62 -14.68
N LYS A 275 3.61 -20.60 -14.18
CA LYS A 275 3.27 -21.82 -14.90
C LYS A 275 2.12 -22.56 -14.24
N SER A 276 1.50 -23.45 -15.01
CA SER A 276 0.57 -24.45 -14.52
C SER A 276 1.36 -25.74 -14.31
N ILE A 277 1.28 -26.30 -13.11
CA ILE A 277 1.93 -27.60 -12.80
C ILE A 277 1.00 -28.74 -13.20
N SER A 278 -0.32 -28.53 -13.08
CA SER A 278 -1.36 -29.48 -13.47
C SER A 278 -2.67 -28.75 -13.70
N ASN A 279 -3.71 -29.45 -14.15
CA ASN A 279 -5.07 -28.91 -14.26
C ASN A 279 -5.66 -28.45 -12.91
N VAL A 280 -5.01 -28.78 -11.79
CA VAL A 280 -5.47 -28.45 -10.44
C VAL A 280 -4.53 -27.49 -9.68
N LEU A 281 -3.43 -27.04 -10.30
CA LEU A 281 -2.45 -26.19 -9.61
C LEU A 281 -1.78 -25.18 -10.55
N GLN A 282 -2.00 -23.89 -10.26
CA GLN A 282 -1.34 -22.77 -10.94
C GLN A 282 -0.38 -22.06 -9.97
N LEU A 283 0.84 -21.78 -10.42
CA LEU A 283 1.89 -21.15 -9.63
C LEU A 283 2.13 -19.71 -10.10
N TYR A 284 2.28 -18.83 -9.12
CA TYR A 284 2.50 -17.40 -9.27
C TYR A 284 3.70 -16.95 -8.44
N SER A 285 4.36 -15.88 -8.86
CA SER A 285 5.40 -15.21 -8.09
C SER A 285 5.29 -13.71 -8.17
N ARG A 286 5.76 -13.03 -7.14
CA ARG A 286 6.11 -11.61 -7.21
C ARG A 286 7.46 -11.38 -6.59
N ARG A 287 8.12 -10.30 -6.98
CA ARG A 287 9.28 -9.80 -6.26
C ARG A 287 8.88 -9.43 -4.82
N LYS A 288 9.71 -9.82 -3.85
CA LYS A 288 9.51 -9.47 -2.45
C LYS A 288 9.45 -7.95 -2.26
N HIS A 289 8.58 -7.50 -1.34
CA HIS A 289 8.33 -6.09 -1.02
C HIS A 289 7.78 -5.21 -2.15
N ILE A 290 7.50 -5.73 -3.36
CA ILE A 290 7.03 -4.89 -4.48
C ILE A 290 5.74 -4.12 -4.16
N HIS A 291 4.90 -4.68 -3.28
CA HIS A 291 3.66 -4.07 -2.83
C HIS A 291 3.87 -2.78 -2.00
N LEU A 292 5.08 -2.52 -1.51
CA LEU A 292 5.41 -1.31 -0.77
C LEU A 292 5.71 -0.11 -1.70
N GLN A 293 5.80 -0.32 -3.02
CA GLN A 293 6.17 0.72 -3.98
C GLN A 293 5.17 1.89 -3.99
N SER A 294 3.86 1.59 -3.95
CA SER A 294 2.79 2.61 -3.98
C SER A 294 2.88 3.62 -2.83
N ARG A 295 3.42 3.20 -1.68
CA ARG A 295 3.61 4.07 -0.50
C ARG A 295 4.66 5.16 -0.75
N SER A 296 5.71 4.81 -1.51
CA SER A 296 6.81 5.73 -1.85
C SER A 296 6.55 6.64 -3.06
N ASP A 297 5.57 6.30 -3.89
CA ASP A 297 5.23 7.04 -5.12
C ASP A 297 4.72 8.46 -4.84
N SER A 298 4.21 8.72 -3.64
CA SER A 298 3.79 10.07 -3.20
C SER A 298 4.96 11.01 -2.91
N VAL A 299 6.18 10.48 -2.81
CA VAL A 299 7.41 11.24 -2.49
C VAL A 299 8.37 11.26 -3.68
N PHE A 300 8.54 10.13 -4.36
CA PHE A 300 9.43 10.05 -5.51
C PHE A 300 8.65 10.14 -6.82
N MET A 301 9.07 11.08 -7.68
CA MET A 301 8.62 11.05 -9.06
C MET A 301 9.12 9.75 -9.72
N PRO A 302 8.24 8.97 -10.38
CA PRO A 302 8.65 7.76 -11.08
C PRO A 302 9.76 8.08 -12.09
N SER A 303 10.85 7.33 -12.07
CA SER A 303 11.86 7.42 -13.12
C SER A 303 11.32 6.87 -14.44
N CYS A 304 11.97 7.18 -15.56
CA CYS A 304 11.65 6.54 -16.84
C CYS A 304 11.74 5.01 -16.72
N MET A 305 12.71 4.49 -15.97
CA MET A 305 12.86 3.06 -15.70
C MET A 305 11.70 2.50 -14.87
N ASP A 306 11.23 3.22 -13.85
CA ASP A 306 10.04 2.84 -13.07
C ASP A 306 8.79 2.78 -13.96
N LEU A 307 8.64 3.76 -14.86
CA LEU A 307 7.54 3.80 -15.83
C LEU A 307 7.63 2.66 -16.84
N GLU A 308 8.82 2.35 -17.36
CA GLU A 308 9.03 1.21 -18.27
C GLU A 308 8.80 -0.13 -17.57
N ALA A 309 9.25 -0.28 -16.32
CA ALA A 309 8.96 -1.46 -15.51
C ALA A 309 7.45 -1.63 -15.27
N ARG A 310 6.69 -0.53 -15.12
CA ARG A 310 5.22 -0.54 -15.05
C ARG A 310 4.59 -0.89 -16.40
N LYS A 311 5.05 -0.31 -17.51
CA LYS A 311 4.53 -0.58 -18.86
C LYS A 311 4.67 -2.04 -19.26
N LYS A 312 5.76 -2.71 -18.83
CA LYS A 312 5.96 -4.14 -19.10
C LYS A 312 4.92 -5.03 -18.42
N LYS A 313 4.21 -4.54 -17.39
CA LYS A 313 3.19 -5.30 -16.67
C LYS A 313 1.81 -4.91 -17.18
N VAL A 314 1.40 -5.52 -18.28
CA VAL A 314 -0.02 -5.47 -18.67
C VAL A 314 -0.79 -6.32 -17.66
N LEU A 315 -1.36 -5.66 -16.66
CA LEU A 315 -2.28 -6.32 -15.74
C LEU A 315 -3.58 -6.58 -16.49
N HIS A 316 -3.94 -7.85 -16.58
CA HIS A 316 -5.24 -8.27 -17.07
C HIS A 316 -6.17 -8.44 -15.88
N GLN A 317 -7.32 -7.80 -15.93
CA GLN A 317 -8.44 -8.12 -15.05
C GLN A 317 -9.42 -9.00 -15.79
N LEU A 318 -9.99 -9.95 -15.05
CA LEU A 318 -10.91 -10.94 -15.55
C LEU A 318 -12.31 -10.70 -14.99
N ALA A 319 -13.33 -10.99 -15.79
CA ALA A 319 -14.71 -11.00 -15.36
C ALA A 319 -15.44 -12.18 -16.01
N PHE A 320 -16.39 -12.79 -15.29
CA PHE A 320 -17.29 -13.78 -15.87
C PHE A 320 -18.63 -13.14 -16.20
N PHE A 321 -19.13 -13.44 -17.39
CA PHE A 321 -20.43 -13.01 -17.91
C PHE A 321 -21.31 -14.24 -18.02
N LEU A 322 -22.43 -14.21 -17.29
CA LEU A 322 -23.37 -15.32 -17.17
C LEU A 322 -24.59 -15.00 -18.02
N TYR A 323 -24.88 -15.88 -18.96
CA TYR A 323 -26.03 -15.78 -19.85
C TYR A 323 -27.05 -16.85 -19.48
N ASN A 324 -28.34 -16.53 -19.56
CA ASN A 324 -29.41 -17.52 -19.39
C ASN A 324 -29.51 -18.44 -20.64
N HIS A 325 -30.51 -19.32 -20.66
CA HIS A 325 -30.77 -20.22 -21.79
C HIS A 325 -31.25 -19.50 -23.07
N GLU A 326 -31.66 -18.24 -22.96
CA GLU A 326 -32.09 -17.37 -24.06
C GLU A 326 -30.93 -16.48 -24.57
N ASP A 327 -29.70 -16.73 -24.10
CA ASP A 327 -28.47 -15.95 -24.37
C ASP A 327 -28.57 -14.47 -23.93
N GLU A 328 -29.40 -14.17 -22.93
CA GLU A 328 -29.46 -12.86 -22.30
C GLU A 328 -28.48 -12.77 -21.13
N LEU A 329 -27.73 -11.66 -21.04
CA LEU A 329 -26.76 -11.41 -19.97
C LEU A 329 -27.48 -11.12 -18.65
N THR A 330 -27.40 -12.03 -17.69
CA THR A 330 -28.12 -11.90 -16.40
C THR A 330 -27.24 -11.39 -15.27
N THR A 331 -25.97 -11.79 -15.26
CA THR A 331 -25.04 -11.53 -14.14
C THR A 331 -23.64 -11.30 -14.64
N VAL A 332 -22.94 -10.33 -14.04
CA VAL A 332 -21.50 -10.18 -14.19
C VAL A 332 -20.81 -10.35 -12.85
N ILE A 333 -19.78 -11.18 -12.85
CA ILE A 333 -18.85 -11.42 -11.74
C ILE A 333 -17.58 -10.67 -12.09
N ALA A 334 -17.38 -9.52 -11.46
CA ALA A 334 -16.34 -8.56 -11.78
C ALA A 334 -15.31 -8.44 -10.64
N PRO A 335 -14.14 -7.84 -10.92
CA PRO A 335 -13.20 -7.40 -9.90
C PRO A 335 -13.89 -6.60 -8.76
N PRO A 336 -13.35 -6.64 -7.53
CA PRO A 336 -14.00 -6.08 -6.35
C PRO A 336 -14.26 -4.58 -6.45
N GLU A 337 -13.46 -3.81 -7.19
CA GLU A 337 -13.62 -2.35 -7.32
C GLU A 337 -14.95 -1.92 -7.98
N PHE A 338 -15.63 -2.84 -8.68
CA PHE A 338 -16.95 -2.59 -9.26
C PHE A 338 -18.10 -2.75 -8.26
N SER A 339 -17.80 -3.18 -7.03
CA SER A 339 -18.82 -3.34 -5.99
C SER A 339 -19.21 -1.98 -5.40
N HIS A 340 -20.50 -1.86 -5.06
CA HIS A 340 -20.99 -0.76 -4.23
C HIS A 340 -20.71 -0.99 -2.73
N ASP A 341 -20.41 -2.23 -2.34
CA ASP A 341 -20.06 -2.60 -0.97
C ASP A 341 -18.57 -2.38 -0.71
N GLU A 342 -18.25 -1.49 0.24
CA GLU A 342 -16.88 -1.15 0.62
C GLU A 342 -16.12 -2.35 1.21
N SER A 343 -16.80 -3.28 1.87
CA SER A 343 -16.18 -4.49 2.42
C SER A 343 -15.69 -5.42 1.31
N VAL A 344 -16.42 -5.47 0.18
CA VAL A 344 -16.01 -6.21 -1.01
C VAL A 344 -14.86 -5.49 -1.72
N ARG A 345 -14.95 -4.16 -1.87
CA ARG A 345 -13.91 -3.34 -2.52
C ARG A 345 -12.55 -3.44 -1.82
N SER A 346 -12.56 -3.47 -0.49
CA SER A 346 -11.35 -3.55 0.34
C SER A 346 -10.72 -4.94 0.36
N ASN A 347 -11.45 -5.99 -0.04
CA ASN A 347 -10.93 -7.34 -0.14
C ASN A 347 -10.38 -7.59 -1.57
N PRO A 348 -9.05 -7.80 -1.75
CA PRO A 348 -8.48 -8.07 -3.06
C PRO A 348 -8.96 -9.40 -3.67
N PHE A 349 -9.42 -10.35 -2.85
CA PHE A 349 -10.05 -11.59 -3.30
C PHE A 349 -11.58 -11.52 -3.26
N GLY A 350 -12.14 -10.32 -3.05
CA GLY A 350 -13.55 -10.05 -3.18
C GLY A 350 -14.01 -10.07 -4.64
N VAL A 351 -15.32 -10.13 -4.83
CA VAL A 351 -15.96 -10.17 -6.15
C VAL A 351 -17.18 -9.27 -6.15
N ALA A 352 -17.29 -8.41 -7.15
CA ALA A 352 -18.51 -7.67 -7.39
C ALA A 352 -19.50 -8.55 -8.16
N ILE A 353 -20.71 -8.71 -7.63
CA ILE A 353 -21.83 -9.35 -8.33
C ILE A 353 -22.76 -8.23 -8.82
N ILE A 354 -22.87 -8.09 -10.13
CA ILE A 354 -23.60 -6.98 -10.76
C ILE A 354 -24.91 -7.51 -11.29
N ARG A 355 -26.02 -6.96 -10.78
CA ARG A 355 -27.41 -7.21 -11.21
C ARG A 355 -28.33 -6.01 -10.91
N PRO A 356 -29.30 -5.71 -11.78
CA PRO A 356 -29.39 -6.16 -13.17
C PRO A 356 -28.19 -5.67 -13.98
N VAL A 357 -27.85 -6.36 -15.08
CA VAL A 357 -26.73 -5.99 -15.94
C VAL A 357 -27.24 -5.30 -17.20
N HIS A 358 -26.64 -4.17 -17.55
CA HIS A 358 -26.87 -3.53 -18.85
C HIS A 358 -26.09 -4.28 -19.94
N GLU A 359 -26.66 -4.52 -21.12
CA GLU A 359 -26.02 -5.34 -22.18
C GLU A 359 -24.63 -4.85 -22.58
N CYS A 360 -24.43 -3.52 -22.66
CA CYS A 360 -23.12 -2.93 -22.97
C CYS A 360 -22.19 -2.73 -21.76
N TRP A 361 -22.48 -3.31 -20.58
CA TRP A 361 -21.66 -3.15 -19.38
C TRP A 361 -20.19 -3.54 -19.63
N GLY A 362 -19.95 -4.62 -20.38
CA GLY A 362 -18.60 -5.05 -20.73
C GLY A 362 -17.83 -3.98 -21.52
N ASP A 363 -18.46 -3.45 -22.58
CA ASP A 363 -17.88 -2.42 -23.43
C ASP A 363 -17.64 -1.12 -22.65
N MET A 364 -18.60 -0.70 -21.83
CA MET A 364 -18.49 0.49 -20.97
C MET A 364 -17.29 0.43 -20.01
N HIS A 365 -16.86 -0.77 -19.62
CA HIS A 365 -15.76 -0.99 -18.70
C HIS A 365 -14.50 -1.58 -19.35
N GLY A 366 -14.47 -1.67 -20.69
CA GLY A 366 -13.33 -2.10 -21.49
C GLY A 366 -13.05 -3.60 -21.46
N PHE A 367 -14.02 -4.41 -21.04
CA PHE A 367 -13.90 -5.87 -21.04
C PHE A 367 -14.12 -6.42 -22.45
N GLN A 368 -13.13 -7.14 -22.94
CA GLN A 368 -13.18 -7.82 -24.24
C GLN A 368 -13.36 -9.31 -24.03
N TYR A 369 -14.13 -9.94 -24.90
CA TYR A 369 -14.33 -11.39 -24.88
C TYR A 369 -12.98 -12.11 -24.99
N ALA A 370 -12.73 -13.04 -24.08
CA ALA A 370 -11.51 -13.84 -24.08
C ALA A 370 -11.79 -15.26 -24.60
N ARG A 371 -12.72 -15.98 -23.97
CA ARG A 371 -13.10 -17.34 -24.35
C ARG A 371 -14.36 -17.81 -23.62
N ASP A 372 -14.99 -18.85 -24.15
CA ASP A 372 -16.00 -19.61 -23.43
C ASP A 372 -15.37 -20.43 -22.30
N VAL A 373 -16.11 -20.58 -21.21
CA VAL A 373 -15.65 -21.29 -20.02
C VAL A 373 -16.69 -22.32 -19.63
N ASN A 374 -16.25 -23.57 -19.49
CA ASN A 374 -17.12 -24.62 -19.00
C ASN A 374 -17.51 -24.32 -17.55
N HIS A 375 -18.77 -24.58 -17.17
CA HIS A 375 -19.30 -24.35 -15.82
C HIS A 375 -18.41 -24.93 -14.70
N VAL A 376 -17.75 -26.05 -14.97
CA VAL A 376 -16.82 -26.73 -14.06
C VAL A 376 -15.55 -25.89 -13.77
N GLU A 377 -15.10 -25.07 -14.72
CA GLU A 377 -13.91 -24.23 -14.56
C GLU A 377 -14.19 -22.95 -13.77
N ALA A 378 -15.38 -22.38 -13.91
CA ALA A 378 -15.68 -21.07 -13.33
C ALA A 378 -16.03 -21.11 -11.84
N ASN A 379 -16.48 -22.28 -11.37
CA ASN A 379 -16.85 -22.51 -9.99
C ASN A 379 -17.76 -21.42 -9.41
N LEU A 380 -19.01 -21.44 -9.87
CA LEU A 380 -20.05 -20.53 -9.39
C LEU A 380 -20.66 -21.00 -8.05
N HIS A 381 -20.48 -22.27 -7.69
CA HIS A 381 -20.92 -22.85 -6.42
C HIS A 381 -20.11 -22.25 -5.26
N GLY A 382 -20.71 -21.28 -4.58
CA GLY A 382 -20.08 -20.52 -3.49
C GLY A 382 -20.30 -19.01 -3.61
N LEU A 383 -20.75 -18.53 -4.77
CA LEU A 383 -21.21 -17.15 -4.91
C LEU A 383 -22.67 -17.06 -4.47
N GLU A 384 -22.89 -16.52 -3.28
CA GLU A 384 -24.23 -16.26 -2.77
C GLU A 384 -25.05 -15.47 -3.81
N GLY A 385 -26.24 -15.98 -4.12
CA GLY A 385 -27.15 -15.39 -5.08
C GLY A 385 -26.99 -15.85 -6.53
N VAL A 386 -25.96 -16.61 -6.91
CA VAL A 386 -25.87 -17.17 -8.27
C VAL A 386 -26.52 -18.55 -8.32
N ASN A 387 -27.76 -18.64 -8.82
CA ASN A 387 -28.41 -19.92 -9.07
C ASN A 387 -27.80 -20.58 -10.31
N GLY A 388 -27.00 -21.64 -10.11
CA GLY A 388 -26.32 -22.33 -11.21
C GLY A 388 -27.28 -22.93 -12.24
N ASP A 389 -28.51 -23.27 -11.84
CA ASP A 389 -29.51 -23.88 -12.71
C ASP A 389 -30.11 -22.89 -13.73
N GLU A 390 -29.91 -21.59 -13.53
CA GLU A 390 -30.38 -20.54 -14.44
C GLU A 390 -29.30 -20.11 -15.46
N VAL A 391 -28.07 -20.62 -15.34
CA VAL A 391 -26.95 -20.21 -16.18
C VAL A 391 -26.86 -21.13 -17.40
N GLY A 392 -27.26 -20.61 -18.56
CA GLY A 392 -27.12 -21.29 -19.85
C GLY A 392 -25.66 -21.34 -20.29
N THR A 393 -25.05 -20.18 -20.53
CA THR A 393 -23.65 -20.10 -20.98
C THR A 393 -22.82 -19.15 -20.11
N LEU A 394 -21.51 -19.41 -20.11
CA LEU A 394 -20.56 -18.71 -19.27
C LEU A 394 -19.34 -18.30 -20.09
N LYS A 395 -19.11 -17.00 -20.16
CA LYS A 395 -18.08 -16.41 -21.00
C LYS A 395 -17.08 -15.66 -20.13
N LEU A 396 -15.79 -15.87 -20.36
CA LEU A 396 -14.72 -15.13 -19.70
C LEU A 396 -14.35 -13.92 -20.54
N PHE A 397 -14.33 -12.78 -19.88
CA PHE A 397 -13.89 -11.53 -20.45
C PHE A 397 -12.62 -11.07 -19.73
N SER A 398 -11.79 -10.32 -20.45
CA SER A 398 -10.60 -9.70 -19.90
C SER A 398 -10.49 -8.26 -20.32
N ARG A 399 -9.98 -7.40 -19.45
CA ARG A 399 -9.57 -6.04 -19.80
C ARG A 399 -8.11 -5.81 -19.45
N LYS A 400 -7.42 -5.04 -20.28
CA LYS A 400 -6.08 -4.55 -19.98
C LYS A 400 -6.21 -3.31 -19.09
N LEU A 401 -5.49 -3.27 -17.99
CA LEU A 401 -5.32 -2.05 -17.21
C LEU A 401 -4.19 -1.24 -17.84
N GLU A 402 -4.55 -0.27 -18.68
CA GLU A 402 -3.59 0.70 -19.20
C GLU A 402 -3.47 1.86 -18.20
N GLY A 403 -2.25 2.11 -17.70
CA GLY A 403 -1.94 3.32 -16.96
C GLY A 403 -2.48 3.43 -15.53
N VAL A 404 -3.00 2.35 -14.93
CA VAL A 404 -3.42 2.39 -13.52
C VAL A 404 -2.19 2.28 -12.61
N SER A 405 -1.72 3.41 -12.09
CA SER A 405 -0.87 3.42 -10.89
C SER A 405 -1.76 3.10 -9.70
N TRP A 406 -1.56 1.92 -9.10
CA TRP A 406 -2.19 1.54 -7.83
C TRP A 406 -1.62 2.33 -6.66
#